data_AF-A0A1Q9P7Q1-F1
#
_entry.id   AF-A0A1Q9P7Q1-F1
#
_cell.length_a   1.000
_cell.length_b   1.000
_cell.length_c   1.000
_cell.angle_alpha   90.00
_cell.angle_beta   90.00
_cell.angle_gamma   90.00
#
_symmetry.space_group_name_H-M   'P 1'
#
loop_
_entity.id
_entity.type
_entity.pdbx_description
1 polymer ?
#
loop_
_entity_poly.entity_id
_entity_poly.type
_entity_poly.pdbx_seq_one_letter_code
_entity_poly.pdbx_strand_id
1 'polypeptide(L)'
;MATVTEKSVKVKETKKHPKRQGFRRTIIYITSILFPVVFYYLSPMVPIQGGKNGVIAGSLFVFAGLFVFSLFLGRAYCGWVCPAAGFQEVVMNIKKNNKRVKAKSFFVKWIIWIPWLTFVIINPFVLGTGIHSANFFYLTEDKLYVSLSAYTITGEVDQSYFVYFLVVAIIVLLAIVVGKRSFCHHVCWMAPFMIVGRWISNLLRIPSLRLKPNTEACIECHRCTRECPMSLEVEEMVKKGKIEHRECILCGTCADVCPKGVITYSFSSYKK
;
A
#
# COMPACT_ATOMS: atom_id res chain seq x y z
N MET A 1 3.63 -27.77 37.28
CA MET A 1 3.65 -26.33 37.66
C MET A 1 3.98 -25.54 36.39
N ALA A 2 3.17 -24.68 35.79
CA ALA A 2 1.83 -24.17 36.06
C ALA A 2 1.09 -24.10 34.71
N THR A 3 -0.17 -24.52 34.71
CA THR A 3 -1.09 -24.49 33.58
C THR A 3 -1.55 -23.05 33.35
N VAL A 4 -1.22 -22.47 32.19
CA VAL A 4 -1.73 -21.16 31.76
C VAL A 4 -3.20 -21.34 31.41
N THR A 5 -4.06 -20.96 32.35
CA THR A 5 -5.51 -20.94 32.15
C THR A 5 -5.89 -19.75 31.27
N GLU A 6 -6.26 -20.06 30.03
CA GLU A 6 -6.81 -19.14 29.04
C GLU A 6 -8.17 -18.62 29.53
N LYS A 7 -8.17 -17.56 30.35
CA LYS A 7 -9.41 -16.87 30.73
C LYS A 7 -10.00 -16.19 29.50
N SER A 8 -11.02 -16.83 28.92
CA SER A 8 -11.85 -16.28 27.86
C SER A 8 -12.62 -15.07 28.39
N VAL A 9 -12.07 -13.87 28.16
CA VAL A 9 -12.80 -12.61 28.40
C VAL A 9 -14.00 -12.59 27.44
N LYS A 10 -15.21 -12.88 27.96
CA LYS A 10 -16.49 -12.66 27.26
C LYS A 10 -16.71 -11.16 27.07
N VAL A 11 -16.08 -10.60 26.04
CA VAL A 11 -16.31 -9.22 25.62
C VAL A 11 -17.67 -9.17 24.93
N LYS A 12 -18.63 -8.45 25.53
CA LYS A 12 -19.93 -8.14 24.91
C LYS A 12 -19.67 -7.46 23.57
N GLU A 13 -19.97 -8.13 22.47
CA GLU A 13 -19.74 -7.62 21.13
C GLU A 13 -20.75 -6.50 20.83
N THR A 14 -20.33 -5.25 20.92
CA THR A 14 -21.05 -4.19 20.23
C THR A 14 -20.84 -4.43 18.74
N LYS A 15 -21.82 -5.05 18.06
CA LYS A 15 -21.90 -5.18 16.60
C LYS A 15 -22.02 -3.78 15.97
N LYS A 16 -20.93 -3.01 15.97
CA LYS A 16 -20.74 -1.95 14.98
C LYS A 16 -20.09 -2.63 13.80
N HIS A 17 -20.87 -3.07 12.82
CA HIS A 17 -20.34 -3.23 11.47
C HIS A 17 -19.86 -1.83 11.05
N PRO A 18 -18.57 -1.55 11.08
CA PRO A 18 -18.10 -0.20 10.84
C PRO A 18 -18.27 0.03 9.34
N LYS A 19 -19.27 0.84 8.97
CA LYS A 19 -19.55 1.25 7.58
C LYS A 19 -18.25 1.63 6.83
N ARG A 20 -17.26 2.16 7.57
CA ARG A 20 -15.89 2.46 7.15
C ARG A 20 -15.18 1.30 6.44
N GLN A 21 -15.14 0.10 7.02
CA GLN A 21 -14.40 -1.03 6.43
C GLN A 21 -15.09 -1.58 5.18
N GLY A 22 -16.43 -1.56 5.17
CA GLY A 22 -17.21 -1.87 3.97
C GLY A 22 -16.86 -0.90 2.84
N PHE A 23 -16.96 0.41 3.11
CA PHE A 23 -16.63 1.46 2.15
C PHE A 23 -15.18 1.36 1.63
N ARG A 24 -14.21 1.15 2.52
CA ARG A 24 -12.80 0.94 2.15
C ARG A 24 -12.63 -0.24 1.20
N ARG A 25 -13.25 -1.39 1.52
CA ARG A 25 -13.17 -2.60 0.70
C ARG A 25 -13.80 -2.39 -0.68
N THR A 26 -14.93 -1.70 -0.73
CA THR A 26 -15.58 -1.32 -2.00
C THR A 26 -14.64 -0.50 -2.87
N ILE A 27 -13.98 0.53 -2.32
CA ILE A 27 -13.04 1.36 -3.10
C ILE A 27 -11.89 0.52 -3.63
N ILE A 28 -11.20 -0.26 -2.78
CA ILE A 28 -10.05 -1.04 -3.25
C ILE A 28 -10.46 -2.05 -4.33
N TYR A 29 -11.65 -2.65 -4.25
CA TYR A 29 -12.13 -3.57 -5.28
C TYR A 29 -12.44 -2.86 -6.59
N ILE A 30 -13.09 -1.69 -6.55
CA ILE A 30 -13.33 -0.87 -7.74
C ILE A 30 -11.99 -0.48 -8.38
N THR A 31 -11.01 -0.04 -7.59
CA THR A 31 -9.69 0.32 -8.11
C THR A 31 -8.94 -0.88 -8.69
N SER A 32 -9.08 -2.08 -8.12
CA SER A 32 -8.51 -3.31 -8.70
C SER A 32 -9.12 -3.65 -10.05
N ILE A 33 -10.43 -3.42 -10.24
CA ILE A 33 -11.09 -3.60 -11.54
C ILE A 33 -10.56 -2.57 -12.55
N LEU A 34 -10.33 -1.33 -12.10
CA LEU A 34 -9.74 -0.26 -12.91
C LEU A 34 -8.21 -0.40 -13.08
N PHE A 35 -7.58 -1.41 -12.50
CA PHE A 35 -6.12 -1.56 -12.54
C PHE A 35 -5.53 -1.61 -13.95
N PRO A 36 -6.13 -2.27 -14.96
CA PRO A 36 -5.61 -2.25 -16.33
C PRO A 36 -5.48 -0.84 -16.92
N VAL A 37 -6.37 0.08 -16.56
CA VAL A 37 -6.37 1.46 -17.05
C VAL A 37 -5.27 2.28 -16.37
N VAL A 38 -5.08 2.10 -15.07
CA VAL A 38 -4.10 2.87 -14.29
C VAL A 38 -2.72 2.21 -14.22
N PHE A 39 -2.55 1.01 -14.78
CA PHE A 39 -1.33 0.20 -14.67
C PHE A 39 -0.09 0.96 -15.16
N TYR A 40 -0.19 1.64 -16.30
CA TYR A 40 0.91 2.43 -16.87
C TYR A 40 1.38 3.56 -15.96
N TYR A 41 0.44 4.27 -15.32
CA TYR A 41 0.76 5.34 -14.39
C TYR A 41 1.43 4.84 -13.10
N LEU A 42 1.17 3.59 -12.70
CA LEU A 42 1.76 2.96 -11.53
C LEU A 42 3.02 2.13 -11.87
N SER A 43 3.35 2.01 -13.16
CA SER A 43 4.45 1.19 -13.67
C SER A 43 5.81 1.90 -13.47
N PRO A 44 6.83 1.18 -12.97
CA PRO A 44 8.18 1.72 -12.81
C PRO A 44 8.89 1.90 -14.17
N MET A 45 8.40 1.28 -15.24
CA MET A 45 9.06 1.33 -16.56
C MET A 45 8.80 2.65 -17.29
N VAL A 46 7.66 3.29 -17.06
CA VAL A 46 7.27 4.51 -17.78
C VAL A 46 8.19 5.70 -17.45
N PRO A 47 8.56 5.98 -16.18
CA PRO A 47 9.55 7.01 -15.88
C PRO A 47 10.93 6.75 -16.47
N ILE A 48 11.34 5.48 -16.53
CA ILE A 48 12.62 5.08 -17.11
C ILE A 48 12.64 5.41 -18.61
N GLN A 49 11.58 5.02 -19.32
CA GLN A 49 11.48 5.25 -20.76
C GLN A 49 11.29 6.73 -21.08
N GLY A 50 10.51 7.46 -20.27
CA GLY A 50 10.42 8.91 -20.34
C GLY A 50 11.78 9.56 -20.17
N GLY A 51 12.53 9.16 -19.15
CA GLY A 51 13.87 9.68 -18.89
C GLY A 51 14.87 9.44 -20.02
N LYS A 52 14.85 8.25 -20.65
CA LYS A 52 15.67 7.96 -21.84
C LYS A 52 15.37 8.90 -23.01
N ASN A 53 14.11 9.33 -23.15
CA ASN A 53 13.66 10.19 -24.23
C ASN A 53 13.61 11.68 -23.84
N GLY A 54 14.12 12.04 -22.66
CA GLY A 54 14.10 13.43 -22.17
C GLY A 54 12.71 13.96 -21.82
N VAL A 55 11.74 13.08 -21.54
CA VAL A 55 10.34 13.40 -21.22
C VAL A 55 10.01 13.09 -19.77
N ILE A 56 9.47 14.06 -19.04
CA ILE A 56 8.84 13.80 -17.74
C ILE A 56 7.47 13.15 -17.99
N ALA A 57 7.38 11.85 -17.74
CA ALA A 57 6.16 11.06 -17.97
C ALA A 57 5.11 11.22 -16.84
N GLY A 58 3.83 11.01 -17.17
CA GLY A 58 2.68 11.04 -16.24
C GLY A 58 2.87 10.26 -14.94
N SER A 59 3.52 9.10 -15.00
CA SER A 59 3.80 8.26 -13.83
C SER A 59 4.67 8.96 -12.78
N LEU A 60 5.61 9.84 -13.18
CA LEU A 60 6.38 10.64 -12.23
C LEU A 60 5.49 11.64 -11.49
N PHE A 61 4.53 12.27 -12.17
CA PHE A 61 3.55 13.13 -11.52
C PHE A 61 2.70 12.35 -10.52
N VAL A 62 2.31 11.12 -10.84
CA VAL A 62 1.57 10.25 -9.90
C VAL A 62 2.44 9.89 -8.69
N PHE A 63 3.71 9.52 -8.87
CA PHE A 63 4.60 9.22 -7.74
C PHE A 63 4.90 10.46 -6.87
N ALA A 64 5.09 11.62 -7.49
CA ALA A 64 5.22 12.89 -6.78
C ALA A 64 3.94 13.24 -5.99
N GLY A 65 2.77 13.06 -6.61
CA GLY A 65 1.48 13.24 -5.97
C GLY A 65 1.28 12.29 -4.78
N LEU A 66 1.66 11.02 -4.90
CA LEU A 66 1.62 10.05 -3.80
C LEU A 66 2.58 10.41 -2.67
N PHE A 67 3.76 10.94 -3.00
CA PHE A 67 4.71 11.44 -2.02
C PHE A 67 4.11 12.62 -1.25
N VAL A 68 3.57 13.64 -1.94
CA VAL A 68 2.92 14.80 -1.32
C VAL A 68 1.71 14.39 -0.48
N PHE A 69 0.85 13.52 -1.03
CA PHE A 69 -0.29 12.94 -0.31
C PHE A 69 0.16 12.29 1.00
N SER A 70 1.28 11.58 0.99
CA SER A 70 1.79 10.91 2.17
C SER A 70 2.31 11.82 3.28
N LEU A 71 2.60 13.10 2.96
CA LEU A 71 2.95 14.09 3.97
C LEU A 71 1.77 14.36 4.92
N PHE A 72 0.54 14.37 4.39
CA PHE A 72 -0.67 14.69 5.16
C PHE A 72 -1.45 13.44 5.57
N LEU A 73 -1.55 12.45 4.70
CA LEU A 73 -2.39 11.27 4.89
C LEU A 73 -1.57 9.99 5.09
N GLY A 74 -0.24 10.10 5.24
CA GLY A 74 0.65 8.97 5.44
C GLY A 74 0.50 7.93 4.32
N ARG A 75 0.38 6.67 4.68
CA ARG A 75 0.23 5.58 3.71
C ARG A 75 -1.22 5.19 3.45
N ALA A 76 -2.18 6.09 3.67
CA ALA A 76 -3.61 5.81 3.49
C ALA A 76 -3.95 5.34 2.07
N TYR A 77 -3.24 5.80 1.04
CA TYR A 77 -3.42 5.33 -0.34
C TYR A 77 -3.32 3.79 -0.45
N CYS A 78 -2.31 3.18 0.19
CA CYS A 78 -2.17 1.72 0.23
C CYS A 78 -3.36 1.03 0.89
N GLY A 79 -3.99 1.65 1.88
CA GLY A 79 -5.11 1.08 2.63
C GLY A 79 -6.46 1.26 1.95
N TRP A 80 -6.62 2.31 1.16
CA TRP A 80 -7.94 2.78 0.71
C TRP A 80 -8.14 2.79 -0.80
N VAL A 81 -7.08 2.95 -1.60
CA VAL A 81 -7.19 3.23 -3.05
C VAL A 81 -6.29 2.33 -3.90
N CYS A 82 -5.23 1.75 -3.34
CA CYS A 82 -4.26 1.00 -4.13
C CYS A 82 -4.89 -0.27 -4.76
N PRO A 83 -4.81 -0.46 -6.09
CA PRO A 83 -5.38 -1.61 -6.78
C PRO A 83 -4.72 -2.95 -6.38
N ALA A 84 -3.41 -2.94 -6.12
CA ALA A 84 -2.71 -4.14 -5.63
C ALA A 84 -3.28 -4.64 -4.29
N ALA A 85 -3.78 -3.72 -3.45
CA ALA A 85 -4.37 -4.10 -2.17
C ALA A 85 -5.65 -4.93 -2.34
N GLY A 86 -6.50 -4.63 -3.31
CA GLY A 86 -7.74 -5.35 -3.52
C GLY A 86 -7.49 -6.81 -3.93
N PHE A 87 -6.56 -7.08 -4.85
CA PHE A 87 -6.18 -8.46 -5.19
C PHE A 87 -5.74 -9.26 -3.96
N GLN A 88 -4.93 -8.65 -3.10
CA GLN A 88 -4.45 -9.33 -1.90
C GLN A 88 -5.56 -9.50 -0.84
N GLU A 89 -6.45 -8.52 -0.66
CA GLU A 89 -7.59 -8.63 0.27
C GLU A 89 -8.62 -9.67 -0.18
N VAL A 90 -8.85 -9.83 -1.49
CA VAL A 90 -9.67 -10.91 -2.05
C VAL A 90 -9.08 -12.28 -1.68
N VAL A 91 -7.78 -12.48 -1.93
CA VAL A 91 -7.09 -13.74 -1.59
C VAL A 91 -7.16 -14.05 -0.10
N MET A 92 -6.94 -13.05 0.75
CA MET A 92 -7.02 -13.21 2.20
C MET A 92 -8.41 -13.65 2.66
N ASN A 93 -9.47 -13.13 2.05
CA ASN A 93 -10.86 -13.48 2.39
C ASN A 93 -11.24 -14.88 1.89
N ILE A 94 -10.88 -15.25 0.66
CA ILE A 94 -11.26 -16.53 0.05
C ILE A 94 -10.59 -17.71 0.75
N LYS A 95 -9.26 -17.68 0.92
CA LYS A 95 -8.54 -18.80 1.55
C LYS A 95 -8.54 -18.76 3.08
N LYS A 96 -9.17 -17.72 3.69
CA LYS A 96 -8.92 -17.34 5.10
C LYS A 96 -7.41 -17.34 5.41
N ASN A 97 -6.58 -16.99 4.43
CA ASN A 97 -5.14 -17.06 4.52
C ASN A 97 -4.63 -15.89 5.36
N ASN A 98 -4.80 -16.05 6.68
CA ASN A 98 -4.51 -15.02 7.66
C ASN A 98 -3.07 -15.15 8.20
N LYS A 99 -2.21 -15.90 7.50
CA LYS A 99 -0.80 -16.11 7.87
C LYS A 99 -0.13 -14.75 8.02
N ARG A 100 0.34 -14.47 9.24
CA ARG A 100 1.03 -13.22 9.57
C ARG A 100 2.39 -13.23 8.91
N VAL A 101 2.70 -12.15 8.22
CA VAL A 101 4.00 -11.97 7.56
C VAL A 101 4.94 -11.25 8.54
N LYS A 102 6.06 -11.87 8.88
CA LYS A 102 7.10 -11.21 9.69
C LYS A 102 7.81 -10.17 8.81
N ALA A 103 7.80 -8.91 9.25
CA ALA A 103 8.36 -7.77 8.50
C ALA A 103 9.90 -7.73 8.41
N LYS A 104 10.60 -8.88 8.51
CA LYS A 104 12.07 -8.92 8.44
C LYS A 104 12.62 -8.58 7.05
N SER A 105 11.80 -8.69 6.00
CA SER A 105 12.22 -8.43 4.62
C SER A 105 11.88 -7.00 4.13
N PHE A 106 11.87 -6.04 5.04
CA PHE A 106 11.68 -4.62 4.70
C PHE A 106 12.72 -4.11 3.70
N PHE A 107 13.94 -4.64 3.77
CA PHE A 107 15.07 -4.16 2.99
C PHE A 107 14.93 -4.41 1.48
N VAL A 108 14.18 -5.44 1.06
CA VAL A 108 14.00 -5.79 -0.36
C VAL A 108 13.37 -4.65 -1.15
N LYS A 109 12.39 -3.95 -0.56
CA LYS A 109 11.77 -2.78 -1.21
C LYS A 109 12.78 -1.69 -1.53
N TRP A 110 13.76 -1.47 -0.65
CA TRP A 110 14.79 -0.46 -0.82
C TRP A 110 15.85 -0.90 -1.82
N ILE A 111 16.19 -2.21 -1.86
CA ILE A 111 17.04 -2.79 -2.90
C ILE A 111 16.42 -2.59 -4.28
N ILE A 112 15.08 -2.69 -4.42
CA ILE A 112 14.42 -2.46 -5.71
C ILE A 112 14.31 -0.96 -6.01
N TRP A 113 13.92 -0.16 -5.01
CA TRP A 113 13.60 1.25 -5.21
C TRP A 113 14.81 2.15 -5.43
N ILE A 114 15.93 1.93 -4.71
CA ILE A 114 17.12 2.78 -4.83
C ILE A 114 17.71 2.71 -6.26
N PRO A 115 18.06 1.54 -6.82
CA PRO A 115 18.59 1.46 -8.17
C PRO A 115 17.60 1.95 -9.22
N TRP A 116 16.30 1.65 -9.04
CA TRP A 116 15.27 2.14 -9.94
C TRP A 116 15.21 3.68 -9.96
N LEU A 117 15.19 4.33 -8.79
CA LEU A 117 15.17 5.78 -8.71
C LEU A 117 16.45 6.40 -9.26
N THR A 118 17.60 5.80 -8.96
CA THR A 118 18.90 6.21 -9.52
C THR A 118 18.87 6.14 -11.06
N PHE A 119 18.33 5.08 -11.65
CA PHE A 119 18.23 4.94 -13.11
C PHE A 119 17.30 6.00 -13.72
N VAL A 120 16.16 6.28 -13.07
CA VAL A 120 15.22 7.33 -13.50
C VAL A 120 15.88 8.71 -13.48
N ILE A 121 16.71 9.02 -12.48
CA ILE A 121 17.38 10.32 -12.35
C ILE A 121 18.58 10.44 -13.28
N ILE A 122 19.39 9.38 -13.45
CA ILE A 122 20.65 9.44 -14.21
C ILE A 122 20.44 9.36 -15.73
N ASN A 123 19.51 8.51 -16.19
CA ASN A 123 19.33 8.26 -17.64
C ASN A 123 19.13 9.51 -18.51
N PRO A 124 18.33 10.52 -18.10
CA PRO A 124 18.17 11.74 -18.89
C PRO A 124 19.49 12.50 -19.14
N PHE A 125 20.45 12.39 -18.22
CA PHE A 125 21.72 13.12 -18.28
C PHE A 125 22.87 12.31 -18.89
N VAL A 126 22.81 10.97 -18.82
CA VAL A 126 23.89 10.09 -19.32
C VAL A 126 23.58 9.52 -20.71
N LEU A 127 22.32 9.15 -20.96
CA LEU A 127 21.89 8.49 -22.21
C LEU A 127 20.98 9.36 -23.07
N GLY A 128 20.36 10.38 -22.49
CA GLY A 128 19.47 11.32 -23.17
C GLY A 128 20.14 12.67 -23.49
N THR A 129 19.38 13.56 -24.14
CA THR A 129 19.81 14.93 -24.46
C THR A 129 19.61 15.90 -23.29
N GLY A 130 19.18 15.44 -22.11
CA GLY A 130 18.59 16.26 -21.05
C GLY A 130 17.06 16.17 -21.00
N ILE A 131 16.44 16.87 -20.06
CA ILE A 131 14.97 16.95 -19.94
C ILE A 131 14.48 18.14 -20.76
N HIS A 132 13.69 17.89 -21.81
CA HIS A 132 13.24 18.93 -22.75
C HIS A 132 11.72 19.08 -22.80
N SER A 133 10.96 18.09 -22.34
CA SER A 133 9.50 18.17 -22.34
C SER A 133 8.87 17.42 -21.17
N ALA A 134 7.62 17.78 -20.86
CA ALA A 134 6.77 17.07 -19.92
C ALA A 134 5.48 16.67 -20.63
N ASN A 135 5.19 15.37 -20.69
CA ASN A 135 3.93 14.88 -21.24
C ASN A 135 3.27 13.94 -20.20
N PHE A 136 2.14 14.37 -19.66
CA PHE A 136 1.36 13.58 -18.72
C PHE A 136 0.85 12.28 -19.35
N PHE A 137 0.50 12.29 -20.63
CA PHE A 137 -0.04 11.14 -21.33
C PHE A 137 1.02 10.29 -22.03
N TYR A 138 2.30 10.52 -21.76
CA TYR A 138 3.41 9.75 -22.34
C TYR A 138 3.22 8.23 -22.23
N LEU A 139 3.20 7.53 -23.39
CA LEU A 139 2.94 6.09 -23.53
C LEU A 139 1.53 5.63 -23.09
N THR A 140 0.61 6.55 -22.85
CA THR A 140 -0.77 6.26 -22.43
C THR A 140 -1.84 6.69 -23.44
N GLU A 141 -1.52 7.51 -24.44
CA GLU A 141 -2.49 8.02 -25.44
C GLU A 141 -3.13 6.89 -26.27
N ASP A 142 -2.33 5.93 -26.79
CA ASP A 142 -2.82 4.78 -27.56
C ASP A 142 -3.02 3.50 -26.71
N LYS A 143 -2.61 3.53 -25.44
CA LYS A 143 -2.57 2.37 -24.52
C LYS A 143 -3.37 2.59 -23.24
N LEU A 144 -4.26 3.60 -23.22
CA LEU A 144 -5.10 3.98 -22.08
C LEU A 144 -5.98 2.83 -21.58
N TYR A 145 -6.23 1.88 -22.47
CA TYR A 145 -6.80 0.58 -22.16
C TYR A 145 -5.74 -0.45 -22.50
N VAL A 146 -5.49 -1.41 -21.61
CA VAL A 146 -5.09 -2.74 -22.08
C VAL A 146 -6.26 -3.20 -22.95
N SER A 147 -6.23 -2.85 -24.24
CA SER A 147 -7.43 -2.89 -25.07
C SER A 147 -7.86 -4.34 -25.18
N LEU A 148 -9.10 -4.60 -24.80
CA LEU A 148 -9.77 -5.89 -25.02
C LEU A 148 -9.83 -6.25 -26.52
N SER A 149 -9.49 -5.30 -27.39
CA SER A 149 -9.52 -5.37 -28.86
C SER A 149 -8.21 -5.82 -29.51
N ALA A 150 -7.12 -6.05 -28.77
CA ALA A 150 -5.87 -6.58 -29.36
C ALA A 150 -5.85 -8.12 -29.51
N TYR A 151 -6.97 -8.80 -29.24
CA TYR A 151 -7.18 -10.19 -29.69
C TYR A 151 -7.71 -10.26 -31.14
N THR A 152 -7.91 -9.12 -31.79
CA THR A 152 -8.41 -9.09 -33.17
C THR A 152 -7.26 -8.76 -34.12
N ILE A 153 -6.86 -9.78 -34.90
CA ILE A 153 -6.39 -9.72 -36.30
C ILE A 153 -4.93 -10.16 -36.60
N THR A 154 -3.97 -10.16 -35.68
CA THR A 154 -2.55 -10.51 -36.05
C THR A 154 -1.88 -11.66 -35.28
N GLY A 155 -2.48 -12.21 -34.22
CA GLY A 155 -1.88 -13.32 -33.47
C GLY A 155 -0.65 -12.95 -32.62
N GLU A 156 -0.29 -11.66 -32.54
CA GLU A 156 0.81 -11.16 -31.71
C GLU A 156 0.28 -10.60 -30.39
N VAL A 157 0.70 -11.19 -29.26
CA VAL A 157 0.38 -10.68 -27.93
C VAL A 157 1.19 -9.40 -27.68
N ASP A 158 0.53 -8.25 -27.52
CA ASP A 158 1.22 -7.02 -27.09
C ASP A 158 1.94 -7.29 -25.76
N GLN A 159 3.25 -7.00 -25.73
CA GLN A 159 4.16 -7.23 -24.60
C GLN A 159 3.62 -6.65 -23.29
N SER A 160 2.82 -5.59 -23.37
CA SER A 160 2.19 -4.96 -22.21
C SER A 160 1.17 -5.83 -21.47
N TYR A 161 0.39 -6.64 -22.18
CA TYR A 161 -0.60 -7.56 -21.59
C TYR A 161 0.11 -8.64 -20.80
N PHE A 162 1.14 -9.26 -21.40
CA PHE A 162 1.96 -10.27 -20.74
C PHE A 162 2.56 -9.74 -19.43
N VAL A 163 3.13 -8.53 -19.45
CA VAL A 163 3.70 -7.90 -18.24
C VAL A 163 2.62 -7.62 -17.19
N TYR A 164 1.44 -7.13 -17.58
CA TYR A 164 0.33 -6.89 -16.65
C TYR A 164 -0.11 -8.18 -15.94
N PHE A 165 -0.38 -9.25 -16.69
CA PHE A 165 -0.81 -10.53 -16.10
C PHE A 165 0.29 -11.15 -15.25
N LEU A 166 1.56 -11.01 -15.65
CA LEU A 166 2.69 -11.44 -14.85
C LEU A 166 2.76 -10.68 -13.51
N VAL A 167 2.56 -9.36 -13.51
CA VAL A 167 2.53 -8.56 -12.27
C VAL A 167 1.35 -8.95 -11.38
N VAL A 168 0.15 -9.09 -11.94
CA VAL A 168 -1.03 -9.54 -11.17
C VAL A 168 -0.81 -10.95 -10.61
N ALA A 169 -0.26 -11.86 -11.41
CA ALA A 169 0.08 -13.22 -11.00
C ALA A 169 1.07 -13.21 -9.83
N ILE A 170 2.12 -12.39 -9.88
CA ILE A 170 3.09 -12.23 -8.77
C ILE A 170 2.38 -11.71 -7.51
N ILE A 171 1.53 -10.68 -7.63
CA ILE A 171 0.79 -10.12 -6.48
C ILE A 171 -0.08 -11.18 -5.81
N VAL A 172 -0.84 -11.94 -6.62
CA VAL A 172 -1.76 -12.99 -6.14
C VAL A 172 -0.99 -14.18 -5.59
N LEU A 173 0.02 -14.68 -6.30
CA LEU A 173 0.84 -15.83 -5.90
C LEU A 173 1.54 -15.56 -4.57
N LEU A 174 2.16 -14.40 -4.42
CA LEU A 174 2.78 -14.02 -3.15
C LEU A 174 1.73 -13.95 -2.04
N ALA A 175 0.53 -13.44 -2.31
CA ALA A 175 -0.53 -13.37 -1.29
C ALA A 175 -1.03 -14.76 -0.87
N ILE A 176 -1.04 -15.74 -1.79
CA ILE A 176 -1.41 -17.13 -1.51
C ILE A 176 -0.30 -17.84 -0.71
N VAL A 177 0.95 -17.71 -1.13
CA VAL A 177 2.07 -18.48 -0.56
C VAL A 177 2.52 -17.90 0.79
N VAL A 178 2.74 -16.59 0.85
CA VAL A 178 3.43 -15.94 1.99
C VAL A 178 2.43 -15.45 3.05
N GLY A 179 1.24 -15.00 2.64
CA GLY A 179 0.20 -14.53 3.55
C GLY A 179 -0.16 -13.06 3.38
N LYS A 180 -0.63 -12.43 4.47
CA LYS A 180 -1.30 -11.12 4.39
C LYS A 180 -0.45 -10.04 3.76
N ARG A 181 -1.00 -9.37 2.73
CA ARG A 181 -0.38 -8.24 2.03
C ARG A 181 1.12 -8.45 1.71
N SER A 182 1.53 -9.66 1.37
CA SER A 182 2.93 -10.04 1.15
C SER A 182 3.65 -9.22 0.08
N PHE A 183 3.03 -8.96 -1.08
CA PHE A 183 3.56 -8.02 -2.08
C PHE A 183 3.85 -6.63 -1.49
N CYS A 184 2.90 -6.05 -0.75
CA CYS A 184 3.13 -4.79 -0.03
C CYS A 184 4.22 -4.87 1.04
N HIS A 185 4.56 -6.05 1.56
CA HIS A 185 5.64 -6.23 2.54
C HIS A 185 7.03 -6.33 1.91
N HIS A 186 7.15 -6.87 0.70
CA HIS A 186 8.43 -7.29 0.12
C HIS A 186 8.79 -6.60 -1.20
N VAL A 187 7.84 -6.52 -2.14
CA VAL A 187 8.14 -6.24 -3.56
C VAL A 187 7.64 -4.87 -4.01
N CYS A 188 6.67 -4.29 -3.30
CA CYS A 188 6.07 -3.01 -3.70
C CYS A 188 7.09 -1.87 -3.76
N TRP A 189 7.51 -1.53 -4.99
CA TRP A 189 8.47 -0.45 -5.28
C TRP A 189 7.89 0.95 -5.03
N MET A 190 6.56 1.09 -5.00
CA MET A 190 5.93 2.40 -4.69
C MET A 190 5.89 2.71 -3.19
N ALA A 191 5.99 1.69 -2.33
CA ALA A 191 5.86 1.87 -0.89
C ALA A 191 6.93 2.82 -0.29
N PRO A 192 8.23 2.74 -0.70
CA PRO A 192 9.26 3.67 -0.24
C PRO A 192 8.91 5.14 -0.40
N PHE A 193 8.31 5.58 -1.51
CA PHE A 193 7.88 6.97 -1.68
C PHE A 193 7.00 7.48 -0.53
N MET A 194 5.96 6.72 -0.19
CA MET A 194 5.05 7.11 0.90
C MET A 194 5.66 6.88 2.29
N ILE A 195 6.60 5.95 2.44
CA ILE A 195 7.34 5.75 3.69
C ILE A 195 8.24 6.96 3.95
N VAL A 196 8.97 7.44 2.93
CA VAL A 196 9.82 8.63 3.02
C VAL A 196 8.97 9.85 3.30
N GLY A 197 7.86 10.06 2.60
CA GLY A 197 6.99 11.20 2.87
C GLY A 197 6.39 11.16 4.29
N ARG A 198 5.95 10.00 4.78
CA ARG A 198 5.51 9.87 6.18
C ARG A 198 6.65 10.14 7.17
N TRP A 199 7.87 9.69 6.87
CA TRP A 199 9.05 9.97 7.69
C TRP A 199 9.36 11.47 7.76
N ILE A 200 9.32 12.17 6.62
CA ILE A 200 9.49 13.64 6.54
C ILE A 200 8.38 14.35 7.32
N SER A 201 7.12 13.95 7.16
CA SER A 201 5.99 14.49 7.92
C SER A 201 6.17 14.34 9.43
N ASN A 202 6.68 13.18 9.89
CA ASN A 202 7.01 12.96 11.29
C ASN A 202 8.17 13.84 11.77
N LEU A 203 9.21 13.99 10.94
CA LEU A 203 10.40 14.78 11.24
C LEU A 203 10.07 16.28 11.36
N LEU A 204 9.34 16.81 10.37
CA LEU A 204 8.91 18.22 10.29
C LEU A 204 7.66 18.51 11.14
N ARG A 205 7.11 17.51 11.84
CA ARG A 205 5.91 17.61 12.68
C ARG A 205 4.69 18.18 11.95
N ILE A 206 4.56 17.88 10.66
CA ILE A 206 3.42 18.31 9.85
C ILE A 206 2.14 17.66 10.40
N PRO A 207 1.07 18.44 10.66
CA PRO A 207 -0.23 17.89 11.01
C PRO A 207 -0.68 16.88 9.96
N SER A 208 -0.93 15.64 10.38
CA SER A 208 -1.24 14.54 9.47
C SER A 208 -2.21 13.55 10.10
N LEU A 209 -2.81 12.70 9.27
CA LEU A 209 -3.70 11.63 9.72
C LEU A 209 -2.91 10.57 10.49
N ARG A 210 -3.37 10.25 11.70
CA ARG A 210 -2.77 9.26 12.61
C ARG A 210 -3.85 8.46 13.32
N LEU A 211 -3.39 7.40 13.99
CA LEU A 211 -4.19 6.65 14.95
C LEU A 211 -3.71 7.00 16.35
N LYS A 212 -4.64 7.45 17.22
CA LYS A 212 -4.36 7.80 18.61
C LYS A 212 -4.92 6.70 19.53
N PRO A 213 -4.09 6.11 20.41
CA PRO A 213 -4.56 5.21 21.44
C PRO A 213 -5.08 5.96 22.67
N ASN A 214 -6.08 5.39 23.35
CA ASN A 214 -6.37 5.61 24.76
C ASN A 214 -5.91 4.39 25.58
N THR A 215 -4.67 4.43 26.07
CA THR A 215 -3.99 3.26 26.65
C THR A 215 -4.71 2.65 27.84
N GLU A 216 -5.31 3.49 28.69
CA GLU A 216 -6.01 3.07 29.92
C GLU A 216 -7.26 2.24 29.64
N ALA A 217 -7.90 2.45 28.49
CA ALA A 217 -9.11 1.72 28.11
C ALA A 217 -8.82 0.36 27.44
N CYS A 218 -7.53 -0.01 27.25
CA CYS A 218 -7.15 -1.25 26.60
C CYS A 218 -7.36 -2.46 27.51
N ILE A 219 -8.02 -3.50 26.97
CA ILE A 219 -8.31 -4.76 27.69
C ILE A 219 -7.51 -5.96 27.15
N GLU A 220 -6.46 -5.71 26.36
CA GLU A 220 -5.53 -6.74 25.86
C GLU A 220 -6.19 -7.93 25.15
N CYS A 221 -7.26 -7.68 24.38
CA CYS A 221 -8.01 -8.75 23.72
C CYS A 221 -7.34 -9.29 22.44
N HIS A 222 -6.17 -8.74 22.06
CA HIS A 222 -5.37 -9.05 20.87
C HIS A 222 -6.09 -8.92 19.50
N ARG A 223 -7.36 -8.46 19.44
CA ARG A 223 -8.13 -8.36 18.18
C ARG A 223 -7.46 -7.41 17.18
N CYS A 224 -6.97 -6.26 17.64
CA CYS A 224 -6.35 -5.26 16.76
C CYS A 224 -5.08 -5.78 16.07
N THR A 225 -4.25 -6.56 16.78
CA THR A 225 -3.08 -7.25 16.23
C THR A 225 -3.49 -8.35 15.25
N ARG A 226 -4.43 -9.23 15.64
CA ARG A 226 -4.87 -10.34 14.79
C ARG A 226 -5.48 -9.88 13.46
N GLU A 227 -6.26 -8.80 13.49
CA GLU A 227 -6.98 -8.27 12.33
C GLU A 227 -6.17 -7.27 11.49
N CYS A 228 -4.96 -6.88 11.92
CA CYS A 228 -4.14 -5.96 11.13
C CYS A 228 -3.76 -6.61 9.77
N PRO A 229 -4.12 -6.00 8.62
CA PRO A 229 -3.78 -6.56 7.30
C PRO A 229 -2.27 -6.47 7.00
N MET A 230 -1.55 -5.59 7.68
CA MET A 230 -0.09 -5.45 7.60
C MET A 230 0.64 -6.25 8.68
N SER A 231 -0.05 -7.17 9.37
CA SER A 231 0.52 -8.07 10.37
C SER A 231 1.24 -7.39 11.56
N LEU A 232 0.92 -6.13 11.86
CA LEU A 232 1.57 -5.35 12.92
C LEU A 232 1.12 -5.78 14.33
N GLU A 233 2.04 -5.66 15.29
CA GLU A 233 1.76 -5.83 16.74
C GLU A 233 1.07 -4.59 17.30
N VAL A 234 -0.17 -4.33 16.84
CA VAL A 234 -0.91 -3.09 17.17
C VAL A 234 -1.16 -2.95 18.67
N GLU A 235 -1.43 -4.04 19.38
CA GLU A 235 -1.63 -3.98 20.83
C GLU A 235 -0.38 -3.49 21.58
N GLU A 236 0.81 -3.97 21.20
CA GLU A 236 2.06 -3.51 21.78
C GLU A 236 2.28 -2.01 21.49
N MET A 237 1.94 -1.58 20.27
CA MET A 237 1.97 -0.16 19.88
C MET A 237 0.99 0.69 20.70
N VAL A 238 -0.19 0.15 21.03
CA VAL A 238 -1.16 0.78 21.94
C VAL A 238 -0.56 0.90 23.33
N LYS A 239 0.00 -0.18 23.91
CA LYS A 239 0.62 -0.15 25.25
C LYS A 239 1.75 0.87 25.35
N LYS A 240 2.53 1.05 24.28
CA LYS A 240 3.58 2.08 24.17
C LYS A 240 3.03 3.52 23.98
N GLY A 241 1.71 3.69 23.91
CA GLY A 241 1.04 4.98 23.69
C GLY A 241 1.23 5.54 22.28
N LYS A 242 1.81 4.77 21.34
CA LYS A 242 2.24 5.25 20.02
C LYS A 242 1.90 4.24 18.93
N ILE A 243 0.82 4.50 18.21
CA ILE A 243 0.43 3.70 17.03
C ILE A 243 1.07 4.29 15.76
N GLU A 244 2.40 4.28 15.71
CA GLU A 244 3.17 4.72 14.54
C GLU A 244 4.13 3.61 14.12
N HIS A 245 4.03 3.17 12.87
CA HIS A 245 4.92 2.16 12.29
C HIS A 245 5.04 2.42 10.78
N ARG A 246 6.23 2.22 10.21
CA ARG A 246 6.52 2.49 8.78
C ARG A 246 5.63 1.69 7.83
N GLU A 247 5.23 0.49 8.26
CA GLU A 247 4.30 -0.39 7.53
C GLU A 247 2.81 -0.13 7.81
N CYS A 248 2.47 0.83 8.68
CA CYS A 248 1.07 1.18 8.91
C CYS A 248 0.50 1.91 7.69
N ILE A 249 -0.55 1.35 7.10
CA ILE A 249 -1.25 1.87 5.92
C ILE A 249 -2.50 2.70 6.27
N LEU A 250 -2.68 3.06 7.55
CA LEU A 250 -3.80 3.89 8.05
C LEU A 250 -5.18 3.42 7.53
N CYS A 251 -5.40 2.11 7.54
CA CYS A 251 -6.61 1.48 7.00
C CYS A 251 -7.75 1.38 8.03
N GLY A 252 -7.46 1.65 9.31
CA GLY A 252 -8.44 1.77 10.39
C GLY A 252 -9.02 0.46 10.92
N THR A 253 -8.61 -0.70 10.40
CA THR A 253 -9.17 -1.99 10.86
C THR A 253 -9.01 -2.17 12.37
N CYS A 254 -7.88 -1.78 12.95
CA CYS A 254 -7.65 -1.87 14.39
C CYS A 254 -8.58 -0.99 15.23
N ALA A 255 -8.97 0.19 14.73
CA ALA A 255 -9.95 1.07 15.38
C ALA A 255 -11.35 0.46 15.35
N ASP A 256 -11.69 -0.13 14.21
CA ASP A 256 -13.02 -0.64 13.91
C ASP A 256 -13.31 -2.00 14.56
N VAL A 257 -12.29 -2.84 14.76
CA VAL A 257 -12.43 -4.14 15.46
C VAL A 257 -12.26 -4.05 16.99
N CYS A 258 -11.89 -2.87 17.50
CA CYS A 258 -11.68 -2.68 18.93
C CYS A 258 -13.03 -2.60 19.68
N PRO A 259 -13.33 -3.53 20.58
CA PRO A 259 -14.63 -3.55 21.29
C PRO A 259 -14.79 -2.41 22.29
N LYS A 260 -13.69 -1.79 22.73
CA LYS A 260 -13.67 -0.67 23.68
C LYS A 260 -13.43 0.69 23.00
N GLY A 261 -13.29 0.75 21.68
CA GLY A 261 -13.06 2.01 20.96
C GLY A 261 -11.76 2.72 21.34
N VAL A 262 -10.74 1.96 21.77
CA VAL A 262 -9.45 2.47 22.28
C VAL A 262 -8.68 3.27 21.23
N ILE A 263 -8.82 2.91 19.95
CA ILE A 263 -8.04 3.47 18.86
C ILE A 263 -8.97 4.37 18.04
N THR A 264 -8.56 5.61 17.82
CA THR A 264 -9.32 6.60 17.05
C THR A 264 -8.46 7.26 15.98
N TYR A 265 -9.08 7.74 14.90
CA TYR A 265 -8.39 8.61 13.96
C TYR A 265 -8.24 10.02 14.55
N SER A 266 -7.09 10.64 14.31
CA SER A 266 -6.82 12.01 14.70
C SER A 266 -5.96 12.66 13.64
N PHE A 267 -6.21 13.94 13.37
CA PHE A 267 -5.33 14.78 12.56
C PHE A 267 -4.44 15.58 13.52
N SER A 268 -3.18 15.19 13.66
CA SER A 268 -2.27 15.79 14.64
C SER A 268 -0.80 15.65 14.24
N SER A 269 0.04 16.55 14.75
CA SER A 269 1.49 16.49 14.60
C SER A 269 2.10 15.33 15.38
N TYR A 270 3.24 14.82 14.89
CA TYR A 270 3.96 13.75 15.58
C TYR A 270 4.48 14.22 16.95
N LYS A 271 4.18 13.44 17.99
CA LYS A 271 4.75 13.60 19.33
C LYS A 271 5.80 12.52 19.54
N LYS A 272 7.04 12.94 19.82
CA LYS A 272 8.21 12.06 19.91
C LYS A 272 8.10 11.08 21.06
#